data_AF-A0A1Y1WKW9-F1
#
_entry.id   AF-A0A1Y1WKW9-F1
#
_cell.length_a   1.000
_cell.length_b   1.000
_cell.length_c   1.000
_cell.angle_alpha   90.00
_cell.angle_beta   90.00
_cell.angle_gamma   90.00
#
_symmetry.space_group_name_H-M   'P 1'
#
loop_
_entity.id
_entity.type
_entity.pdbx_description
1 polymer ?
#
loop_
_entity_poly.entity_id
_entity_poly.type
_entity_poly.pdbx_seq_one_letter_code
_entity_poly.pdbx_strand_id
1 'polypeptide(L)'
;YYEQLGIDASATQDEVRKAYRKQSLKWHPDKNPNCREEAERKFKLLAEAYEVLSDPESRQRYDQYGTDGLKRGFQPASSSSA
;
A
#
# COMPACT_ATOMS: atom_id res chain seq x y z
N TYR A 1 0.61 0.38 -6.24
CA TYR A 1 0.72 -0.46 -5.02
C TYR A 1 2.10 -1.06 -4.82
N TYR A 2 2.74 -1.57 -5.87
CA TYR A 2 4.10 -2.12 -5.84
C TYR A 2 5.12 -1.21 -5.11
N GLU A 3 5.11 0.10 -5.40
CA GLU A 3 5.97 1.09 -4.72
C GLU A 3 5.74 1.20 -3.20
N GLN A 4 4.51 1.00 -2.73
CA GLN A 4 4.20 1.06 -1.29
C GLN A 4 4.90 -0.07 -0.54
N LEU A 5 4.83 -1.28 -1.11
CA LEU A 5 5.53 -2.45 -0.60
C LEU A 5 7.04 -2.42 -0.92
N GLY A 6 7.46 -1.57 -1.86
CA GLY A 6 8.85 -1.46 -2.31
C GLY A 6 9.30 -2.66 -3.14
N ILE A 7 8.40 -3.20 -3.95
CA ILE A 7 8.65 -4.37 -4.81
C ILE A 7 8.41 -4.01 -6.27
N ASP A 8 8.89 -4.86 -7.17
CA ASP A 8 8.73 -4.69 -8.61
C ASP A 8 7.35 -5.15 -9.11
N ALA A 9 6.90 -4.66 -10.27
CA ALA A 9 5.66 -5.14 -10.90
C ALA A 9 5.76 -6.62 -11.31
N SER A 10 6.97 -7.12 -11.56
CA SER A 10 7.24 -8.55 -11.78
C SER A 10 7.31 -9.39 -10.49
N ALA A 11 7.12 -8.79 -9.31
CA ALA A 11 7.23 -9.51 -8.05
C ALA A 11 6.21 -10.66 -7.94
N THR A 12 6.64 -11.78 -7.35
CA THR A 12 5.78 -12.95 -7.12
C THR A 12 4.89 -12.76 -5.89
N GLN A 13 3.86 -13.60 -5.75
CA GLN A 13 2.99 -13.64 -4.56
C GLN A 13 3.79 -13.80 -3.26
N ASP A 14 4.86 -14.58 -3.29
CA ASP A 14 5.72 -14.80 -2.13
C ASP A 14 6.46 -13.51 -1.72
N GLU A 15 6.93 -12.74 -2.70
CA GLU A 15 7.57 -11.43 -2.51
C GLU A 15 6.59 -10.41 -1.92
N VAL A 16 5.36 -10.35 -2.43
CA VAL A 16 4.29 -9.47 -1.93
C VAL A 16 4.05 -9.72 -0.44
N ARG A 17 3.89 -10.99 -0.05
CA ARG A 17 3.68 -11.40 1.36
C ARG A 17 4.88 -11.05 2.24
N LYS A 18 6.10 -11.35 1.77
CA LYS A 18 7.34 -11.04 2.51
C LYS A 18 7.53 -9.54 2.70
N ALA A 19 7.31 -8.74 1.66
CA ALA A 19 7.47 -7.29 1.69
C ALA A 19 6.48 -6.65 2.67
N TYR A 20 5.19 -7.01 2.58
CA TYR A 20 4.17 -6.53 3.51
C TYR A 20 4.54 -6.83 4.96
N ARG A 21 4.92 -8.08 5.27
CA ARG A 21 5.33 -8.47 6.63
C ARG A 21 6.49 -7.62 7.17
N LYS A 22 7.53 -7.40 6.36
CA LYS A 22 8.68 -6.56 6.74
C LYS A 22 8.27 -5.12 7.02
N GLN A 23 7.45 -4.53 6.14
CA GLN A 23 7.07 -3.13 6.27
C GLN A 23 6.04 -2.91 7.39
N SER A 24 5.11 -3.83 7.60
CA SER A 24 4.17 -3.82 8.74
C SER A 24 4.92 -3.75 10.07
N LEU A 25 5.96 -4.55 10.24
CA LEU A 25 6.80 -4.53 11.45
C LEU A 25 7.59 -3.22 11.57
N LYS A 26 8.11 -2.70 10.46
CA LYS A 26 8.86 -1.44 10.42
C LYS A 26 7.99 -0.25 10.83
N TRP A 27 6.75 -0.19 10.35
CA TRP A 27 5.78 0.87 10.62
C TRP A 27 4.77 0.50 11.72
N HIS A 28 5.08 -0.47 12.58
CA HIS A 28 4.17 -0.89 13.64
C HIS A 28 4.07 0.21 14.72
N PRO A 29 2.87 0.58 15.21
CA PRO A 29 2.71 1.67 16.20
C PRO A 29 3.37 1.36 17.55
N ASP A 30 3.53 0.07 17.88
CA ASP A 30 4.25 -0.38 19.08
C ASP A 30 5.76 -0.13 18.99
N LYS A 31 6.35 -0.29 17.79
CA LYS A 31 7.78 -0.03 17.55
C LYS A 31 8.09 1.44 17.27
N ASN A 32 7.08 2.24 16.93
CA ASN A 32 7.21 3.64 16.58
C ASN A 32 6.40 4.54 17.54
N PRO A 33 6.76 4.61 18.83
CA PRO A 33 6.02 5.40 19.82
C PRO A 33 6.06 6.91 19.50
N ASN A 34 7.18 7.41 18.95
CA ASN A 34 7.37 8.83 18.63
C ASN A 34 6.68 9.27 17.33
N CYS A 35 6.41 8.32 16.43
CA CYS A 35 5.90 8.60 15.08
C CYS A 35 4.64 7.79 14.79
N ARG A 36 3.73 7.69 15.77
CA ARG A 36 2.50 6.90 15.65
C ARG A 36 1.64 7.30 14.46
N GLU A 37 1.47 8.60 14.24
CA GLU A 37 0.61 9.12 13.17
C GLU A 37 1.14 8.76 11.78
N GLU A 38 2.46 8.89 11.58
CA GLU A 38 3.11 8.49 10.33
C GLU A 38 3.13 6.97 10.15
N ALA A 39 3.43 6.24 11.22
CA ALA A 39 3.37 4.79 11.25
C ALA A 39 1.99 4.28 10.83
N GLU A 40 0.91 4.83 11.39
CA GLU A 40 -0.47 4.47 11.04
C GLU A 40 -0.79 4.78 9.58
N ARG A 41 -0.40 5.96 9.08
CA ARG A 41 -0.56 6.33 7.66
C ARG A 41 0.13 5.33 6.73
N LYS A 42 1.41 5.02 7.00
CA LYS A 42 2.18 4.05 6.21
C LYS A 42 1.58 2.65 6.32
N PHE A 43 1.16 2.24 7.51
CA PHE A 43 0.55 0.94 7.75
C PHE A 43 -0.72 0.74 6.93
N LYS A 44 -1.61 1.74 6.90
CA LYS A 44 -2.82 1.72 6.05
C LYS A 44 -2.48 1.56 4.57
N LEU A 45 -1.51 2.31 4.05
CA LEU A 45 -1.07 2.22 2.66
C LEU A 45 -0.50 0.83 2.31
N LEU A 46 0.27 0.24 3.22
CA LEU A 46 0.83 -1.09 3.05
C LEU A 46 -0.25 -2.18 3.03
N ALA A 47 -1.26 -2.07 3.90
CA ALA A 47 -2.37 -2.99 3.96
C ALA A 47 -3.19 -2.95 2.67
N GLU A 48 -3.54 -1.75 2.17
CA GLU A 48 -4.26 -1.58 0.91
C GLU A 48 -3.50 -2.17 -0.27
N ALA A 49 -2.18 -1.92 -0.34
CA ALA A 49 -1.32 -2.48 -1.37
C ALA A 49 -1.29 -4.01 -1.34
N TYR A 50 -1.16 -4.57 -0.13
CA TYR A 50 -1.14 -6.00 0.07
C TYR A 50 -2.46 -6.66 -0.31
N GLU A 51 -3.60 -6.07 0.04
CA GLU A 51 -4.91 -6.66 -0.26
C GLU A 51 -5.15 -6.81 -1.77
N VAL A 52 -4.79 -5.79 -2.55
CA VAL A 52 -4.89 -5.82 -4.02
C VAL A 52 -3.88 -6.79 -4.63
N LEU A 53 -2.64 -6.78 -4.17
CA LEU A 53 -1.55 -7.57 -4.76
C LEU A 53 -1.52 -9.03 -4.29
N SER A 54 -2.08 -9.31 -3.12
CA SER A 54 -2.21 -10.67 -2.55
C SER A 54 -3.22 -11.49 -3.33
N ASP A 55 -4.22 -10.86 -3.94
CA ASP A 55 -5.20 -11.58 -4.74
C ASP A 55 -4.86 -11.49 -6.23
N PRO A 56 -4.69 -12.63 -6.93
CA PRO A 56 -4.33 -12.62 -8.35
C PRO A 56 -5.41 -11.94 -9.21
N GLU A 57 -6.68 -12.04 -8.84
CA GLU A 57 -7.78 -11.45 -9.62
C GLU A 57 -7.80 -9.91 -9.47
N SER A 58 -7.67 -9.41 -8.24
CA SER A 58 -7.57 -7.98 -7.95
C SER A 58 -6.31 -7.36 -8.56
N ARG A 59 -5.17 -8.05 -8.45
CA ARG A 59 -3.91 -7.63 -9.08
C ARG A 59 -4.05 -7.52 -10.59
N GLN A 60 -4.66 -8.50 -11.25
CA GLN A 60 -4.84 -8.47 -12.70
C GLN A 60 -5.70 -7.28 -13.15
N ARG A 61 -6.76 -6.95 -12.40
CA ARG A 61 -7.57 -5.74 -12.65
C ARG A 61 -6.74 -4.47 -12.45
N TYR A 62 -5.94 -4.40 -11.40
CA TYR A 62 -5.06 -3.27 -11.16
C TYR A 62 -4.03 -3.08 -12.28
N ASP A 63 -3.43 -4.17 -12.78
CA ASP A 63 -2.50 -4.11 -13.91
C ASP A 63 -3.18 -3.71 -15.22
N GLN A 64 -4.44 -4.14 -15.46
CA GLN A 64 -5.18 -3.76 -16.67
C GLN A 64 -5.69 -2.30 -16.66
N TYR A 65 -6.25 -1.84 -15.54
CA TYR A 65 -6.92 -0.54 -15.46
C TYR A 65 -6.09 0.53 -14.73
N GLY A 66 -5.00 0.14 -14.07
CA GLY A 66 -4.15 1.03 -13.30
C GLY A 66 -4.81 1.59 -12.03
N THR A 67 -4.08 2.50 -11.39
CA THR A 67 -4.52 3.19 -10.16
C THR A 67 -5.69 4.17 -10.39
N ASP A 68 -5.94 4.57 -11.64
CA ASP A 68 -7.04 5.48 -12.01
C ASP A 68 -8.42 4.85 -11.75
N GLY A 69 -8.54 3.53 -11.96
CA GLY A 69 -9.74 2.77 -11.62
C GLY A 69 -9.99 2.60 -10.11
N LEU A 70 -8.95 2.65 -9.28
CA LEU A 70 -9.05 2.48 -7.82
C LEU A 70 -9.17 3.80 -7.05
N LYS A 71 -8.62 4.91 -7.57
CA LYS A 71 -8.58 6.21 -6.88
C LYS A 71 -9.91 6.96 -6.81
N ARG A 72 -10.95 6.51 -7.50
CA ARG A 72 -12.26 7.17 -7.48
C ARG A 72 -12.92 7.22 -6.08
N GLY A 73 -12.37 6.53 -5.08
CA GLY A 73 -12.86 6.52 -3.69
C GLY A 73 -11.98 7.15 -2.61
N PHE A 74 -10.72 7.55 -2.87
CA PHE A 74 -9.81 8.03 -1.81
C PHE A 74 -9.17 9.38 -2.15
N GLN A 75 -9.94 10.45 -1.93
CA GLN A 75 -9.42 11.81 -1.84
C GLN A 75 -9.18 12.14 -0.35
N PRO A 76 -7.93 12.28 0.13
CA PRO A 76 -7.69 13.16 1.27
C PRO A 76 -7.76 14.60 0.76
N ALA A 77 -8.79 15.32 1.18
CA ALA A 77 -8.90 16.75 0.95
C ALA A 77 -7.65 17.49 1.44
N SER A 78 -6.91 18.12 0.54
CA SER A 78 -6.12 19.31 0.83
C SER A 78 -5.89 20.12 -0.44
N SER A 79 -6.83 21.04 -0.66
CA SER A 79 -6.65 22.43 -1.07
C SER A 79 -5.27 22.83 -1.64
N SER A 80 -5.28 23.31 -2.88
CA SER A 80 -4.42 24.43 -3.26
C SER A 80 -5.26 25.40 -4.08
N SER A 81 -5.68 26.48 -3.42
CA SER A 81 -6.22 27.70 -4.03
C SER A 81 -5.25 28.27 -5.06
N ALA A 82 -5.81 28.81 -6.14
CA ALA A 82 -5.28 29.91 -6.93
C ALA A 82 -6.45 30.81 -7.33
#